data_AF-A0A348AN12-F1
#
_entry.id   AF-A0A348AN12-F1
#
_cell.length_a   1.000
_cell.length_b   1.000
_cell.length_c   1.000
_cell.angle_alpha   90.00
_cell.angle_beta   90.00
_cell.angle_gamma   90.00
#
_symmetry.space_group_name_H-M   'P 1'
#
loop_
_entity.id
_entity.type
_entity.pdbx_description
1 polymer ?
#
loop_
_entity_poly.entity_id
_entity_poly.type
_entity_poly.pdbx_seq_one_letter_code
_entity_poly.pdbx_strand_id
1 'polypeptide(L)'
;MNLHCIAFGLIFLVVGIAFFIGVGPKWIKAWREMPKEEKNKIRMDDLSKNIGCVFLVASAIFLTSGFSPEFMNTAFMWSMIVWFVLTGLDVAFITKSNRYKSE
;
A
#
# COMPACT_ATOMS: atom_id res chain seq x y z
N MET A 1 -19.14 -5.72 -15.54
CA MET A 1 -18.00 -4.81 -15.26
C MET A 1 -18.39 -3.92 -14.09
N ASN A 2 -17.65 -3.96 -12.99
CA ASN A 2 -17.94 -3.15 -11.80
C ASN A 2 -17.10 -1.87 -11.81
N LEU A 3 -17.74 -0.75 -12.17
CA LEU A 3 -17.10 0.56 -12.32
C LEU A 3 -16.48 1.08 -11.02
N HIS A 4 -17.11 0.83 -9.87
CA HIS A 4 -16.57 1.24 -8.59
C HIS A 4 -15.26 0.51 -8.29
N CYS A 5 -15.21 -0.79 -8.54
CA CYS A 5 -14.00 -1.57 -8.33
C CYS A 5 -12.87 -1.14 -9.27
N ILE A 6 -13.17 -0.82 -10.52
CA ILE A 6 -12.19 -0.28 -11.47
C ILE A 6 -11.67 1.08 -10.97
N ALA A 7 -12.56 1.98 -10.57
CA ALA A 7 -12.18 3.32 -10.09
C ALA A 7 -11.24 3.22 -8.87
N PHE A 8 -11.61 2.44 -7.85
CA PHE A 8 -10.74 2.22 -6.69
C PHE A 8 -9.43 1.52 -7.06
N GLY A 9 -9.48 0.52 -7.93
CA GLY A 9 -8.29 -0.19 -8.41
C GLY A 9 -7.29 0.75 -9.11
N LEU A 10 -7.76 1.68 -9.92
CA LEU A 10 -6.92 2.69 -10.59
C LEU A 10 -6.35 3.71 -9.59
N ILE A 11 -7.13 4.16 -8.62
CA ILE A 11 -6.64 5.07 -7.56
C ILE A 11 -5.51 4.37 -6.78
N PHE A 12 -5.73 3.13 -6.34
CA PHE A 12 -4.71 2.36 -5.62
C PHE A 12 -3.50 2.05 -6.48
N LEU A 13 -3.67 1.87 -7.80
CA LEU A 13 -2.55 1.67 -8.72
C LEU A 13 -1.64 2.91 -8.73
N VAL A 14 -2.21 4.10 -8.91
CA VAL A 14 -1.45 5.36 -8.97
C VAL A 14 -0.74 5.62 -7.64
N VAL A 15 -1.44 5.45 -6.52
CA VAL A 15 -0.85 5.59 -5.18
C VAL A 15 0.25 4.55 -4.96
N GLY A 16 0.00 3.29 -5.30
CA GLY A 16 0.96 2.19 -5.15
C GLY A 16 2.24 2.42 -5.94
N ILE A 17 2.12 2.82 -7.22
CA ILE A 17 3.27 3.16 -8.07
C ILE A 17 4.05 4.34 -7.47
N ALA A 18 3.36 5.41 -7.05
CA ALA A 18 4.00 6.58 -6.48
C ALA A 18 4.84 6.25 -5.24
N PHE A 19 4.32 5.41 -4.34
CA PHE A 19 5.07 4.94 -3.18
C PHE A 19 6.19 3.96 -3.56
N PHE A 20 5.96 3.06 -4.52
CA PHE A 20 6.96 2.09 -4.96
C PHE A 20 8.20 2.75 -5.57
N ILE A 21 8.03 3.83 -6.35
CA ILE A 21 9.13 4.59 -6.93
C ILE A 21 9.70 5.68 -5.99
N GLY A 22 9.20 5.80 -4.77
CA GLY A 22 9.73 6.71 -3.74
C GLY A 22 9.27 8.16 -3.80
N VAL A 23 8.29 8.51 -4.66
CA VAL A 23 7.72 9.88 -4.71
C VAL A 23 6.56 10.06 -3.73
N GLY A 24 5.88 8.96 -3.36
CA GLY A 24 4.71 8.95 -2.47
C GLY A 24 4.93 9.62 -1.11
N PRO A 25 6.06 9.42 -0.41
CA PRO A 25 6.31 10.07 0.88
C PRO A 25 6.24 11.61 0.81
N LYS A 26 6.56 12.21 -0.35
CA LYS A 26 6.47 13.67 -0.52
C LYS A 26 5.04 14.19 -0.43
N TRP A 27 4.04 13.35 -0.72
CA TRP A 27 2.63 13.71 -0.60
C TRP A 27 2.17 13.75 0.86
N ILE A 28 2.88 13.07 1.77
CA ILE A 28 2.58 13.07 3.19
C ILE A 28 3.14 14.34 3.83
N LYS A 29 2.24 15.21 4.30
CA LYS A 29 2.60 16.45 5.00
C LYS A 29 3.50 16.19 6.21
N ALA A 30 3.15 15.19 7.03
CA ALA A 30 3.94 14.80 8.20
C ALA A 30 5.38 14.41 7.84
N TRP A 31 5.60 13.66 6.75
CA TRP A 31 6.94 13.34 6.28
C TRP A 31 7.68 14.59 5.80
N ARG A 32 6.99 15.54 5.16
CA ARG A 32 7.60 16.76 4.63
C ARG A 32 8.10 17.66 5.76
N GLU A 33 7.30 17.84 6.80
CA GLU A 33 7.55 18.74 7.93
C GLU A 33 8.44 18.15 9.01
N MET A 34 8.63 16.82 9.03
CA MET A 34 9.50 16.15 9.99
C MET A 34 10.95 16.72 9.96
N PRO A 35 11.61 16.94 11.11
CA PRO A 35 13.00 17.39 11.15
C PRO A 35 13.96 16.41 10.45
N LYS A 36 15.04 16.92 9.86
CA LYS A 36 16.03 16.08 9.16
C LYS A 36 16.62 14.98 10.06
N GLU A 37 16.86 15.28 11.33
CA GLU A 37 17.36 14.34 12.32
C GLU A 37 16.43 13.14 12.53
N GLU A 38 15.12 13.37 12.49
CA GLU A 38 14.12 12.29 12.60
C GLU A 38 13.95 11.54 11.28
N LYS A 39 13.97 12.23 10.14
CA LYS A 39 13.92 11.58 8.83
C LYS A 39 15.10 10.64 8.62
N ASN A 40 16.29 11.02 9.07
CA ASN A 40 17.49 10.21 8.95
C ASN A 40 17.40 8.91 9.75
N LYS A 41 16.60 8.86 10.82
CA LYS A 41 16.34 7.63 11.59
C LYS A 41 15.43 6.65 10.86
N ILE A 42 14.85 7.02 9.73
CA ILE A 42 13.86 6.21 8.99
C ILE A 42 14.42 5.88 7.61
N ARG A 43 14.52 4.58 7.30
CA ARG A 43 14.83 4.09 5.95
C ARG A 43 13.60 4.23 5.05
N MET A 44 13.31 5.47 4.66
CA MET A 44 12.07 5.81 3.96
C MET A 44 11.98 5.14 2.59
N ASP A 45 13.09 4.91 1.88
CA ASP A 45 13.06 4.26 0.57
C ASP A 45 12.50 2.84 0.65
N ASP A 46 12.89 2.07 1.67
CA ASP A 46 12.40 0.71 1.88
C ASP A 46 10.97 0.70 2.41
N LEU A 47 10.65 1.61 3.34
CA LEU A 47 9.30 1.74 3.89
C LEU A 47 8.29 2.15 2.81
N SER A 48 8.68 3.09 1.95
CA SER A 48 7.87 3.56 0.83
C SER A 48 7.59 2.44 -0.17
N LYS A 49 8.60 1.62 -0.51
CA LYS A 49 8.41 0.45 -1.37
C LYS A 49 7.43 -0.55 -0.77
N ASN A 50 7.54 -0.81 0.53
CA ASN A 50 6.62 -1.71 1.22
C ASN A 50 5.16 -1.22 1.18
N ILE A 51 4.95 0.07 1.51
CA ILE A 51 3.63 0.72 1.39
C ILE A 51 3.11 0.62 -0.06
N GLY A 52 3.98 0.89 -1.04
CA GLY A 52 3.65 0.77 -2.46
C GLY A 52 3.16 -0.63 -2.82
N CYS A 53 3.87 -1.69 -2.39
CA CYS A 53 3.46 -3.07 -2.60
C CYS A 53 2.07 -3.38 -2.01
N VAL A 54 1.77 -2.92 -0.80
CA VAL A 54 0.46 -3.11 -0.16
C VAL A 54 -0.67 -2.52 -1.02
N PHE A 55 -0.49 -1.30 -1.53
CA PHE A 55 -1.45 -0.65 -2.42
C PHE A 55 -1.54 -1.32 -3.81
N LEU A 56 -0.43 -1.81 -4.36
CA LEU A 56 -0.42 -2.54 -5.64
C LEU A 56 -1.18 -3.87 -5.54
N VAL A 57 -1.06 -4.60 -4.42
CA VAL A 57 -1.85 -5.82 -4.18
C VAL A 57 -3.33 -5.48 -4.07
N ALA A 58 -3.69 -4.41 -3.35
CA ALA A 58 -5.08 -3.94 -3.29
C ALA A 58 -5.60 -3.59 -4.70
N SER A 59 -4.82 -2.85 -5.48
CA SER A 59 -5.14 -2.50 -6.87
C SER A 59 -5.42 -3.74 -7.71
N ALA A 60 -4.56 -4.76 -7.64
CA ALA A 60 -4.75 -6.02 -8.37
C ALA A 60 -6.06 -6.72 -8.00
N ILE A 61 -6.40 -6.79 -6.70
CA ILE A 61 -7.66 -7.39 -6.22
C ILE A 61 -8.87 -6.63 -6.78
N PHE A 62 -8.86 -5.30 -6.68
CA PHE A 62 -9.96 -4.44 -7.12
C PHE A 62 -10.13 -4.43 -8.65
N LEU A 63 -9.04 -4.34 -9.42
CA LEU A 63 -9.10 -4.38 -10.88
C LEU A 63 -9.58 -5.75 -11.38
N THR A 64 -9.05 -6.84 -10.83
CA THR A 64 -9.50 -8.20 -11.20
C THR A 64 -10.99 -8.36 -10.96
N SER A 65 -11.49 -7.87 -9.82
CA SER A 65 -12.92 -7.88 -9.48
C SER A 65 -13.77 -6.97 -10.38
N GLY A 66 -13.21 -5.85 -10.84
CA GLY A 66 -13.84 -4.94 -11.79
C GLY A 66 -14.10 -5.55 -13.16
N PHE A 67 -13.15 -6.37 -13.65
CA PHE A 67 -13.20 -7.00 -14.96
C PHE A 67 -13.77 -8.43 -14.95
N SER A 68 -13.68 -9.16 -13.82
CA SER A 68 -14.17 -10.54 -13.69
C SER A 68 -15.33 -10.67 -12.69
N PRO A 69 -16.58 -10.87 -13.17
CA PRO A 69 -17.73 -11.14 -12.31
C PRO A 69 -17.59 -12.43 -11.48
N GLU A 70 -16.89 -13.42 -12.00
CA GLU A 70 -16.66 -14.69 -11.31
C GLU A 70 -15.76 -14.50 -10.09
N PHE A 71 -14.67 -13.74 -10.24
CA PHE A 71 -13.81 -13.39 -9.11
C PHE A 71 -14.56 -12.57 -8.05
N MET A 72 -15.40 -11.62 -8.49
CA MET A 72 -16.24 -10.81 -7.60
C MET A 72 -17.12 -11.68 -6.68
N ASN A 73 -17.78 -12.69 -7.25
CA ASN A 73 -18.74 -13.51 -6.49
C ASN A 73 -18.05 -14.56 -5.60
N THR A 74 -16.91 -15.09 -6.03
CA THR A 74 -16.29 -16.27 -5.38
C THR A 74 -15.12 -15.91 -4.46
N ALA A 75 -14.27 -14.97 -4.85
CA ALA A 75 -12.95 -14.79 -4.26
C ALA A 75 -12.65 -13.37 -3.75
N PHE A 76 -13.39 -12.36 -4.19
CA PHE A 76 -13.11 -10.96 -3.84
C PHE A 76 -13.16 -10.69 -2.34
N MET A 77 -14.24 -11.11 -1.66
CA MET A 77 -14.39 -10.93 -0.21
C MET A 77 -13.24 -11.61 0.56
N TRP A 78 -12.92 -12.86 0.21
CA TRP A 78 -11.83 -13.61 0.85
C TRP A 78 -10.48 -12.95 0.61
N SER A 79 -10.24 -12.45 -0.60
CA SER A 79 -9.02 -11.70 -0.95
C SER A 79 -8.89 -10.42 -0.12
N MET A 80 -9.99 -9.70 0.10
CA MET A 80 -10.01 -8.51 0.94
C MET A 80 -9.72 -8.82 2.41
N ILE A 81 -10.28 -9.92 2.94
CA ILE A 81 -10.00 -10.37 4.33
C ILE A 81 -8.51 -10.71 4.49
N VAL A 82 -7.97 -11.52 3.57
CA VAL A 82 -6.55 -11.91 3.60
C VAL A 82 -5.65 -10.67 3.49
N TRP A 83 -5.93 -9.79 2.54
CA TRP A 83 -5.17 -8.55 2.36
C TRP A 83 -5.23 -7.66 3.60
N PHE A 84 -6.39 -7.53 4.24
CA PHE A 84 -6.56 -6.75 5.47
C PHE A 84 -5.73 -7.32 6.62
N VAL A 85 -5.80 -8.63 6.85
CA VAL A 85 -5.01 -9.31 7.89
C VAL A 85 -3.52 -9.14 7.64
N LEU A 86 -3.05 -9.40 6.42
CA LEU A 86 -1.64 -9.25 6.05
C LEU A 86 -1.16 -7.82 6.19
N THR A 87 -1.98 -6.83 5.82
CA THR A 87 -1.65 -5.40 5.99
C THR A 87 -1.57 -5.02 7.47
N GLY A 88 -2.46 -5.54 8.31
CA GLY A 88 -2.39 -5.33 9.77
C GLY A 88 -1.12 -5.91 10.38
N LEU A 89 -0.74 -7.12 9.96
CA LEU A 89 0.52 -7.76 10.35
C LEU A 89 1.74 -6.97 9.86
N ASP A 90 1.69 -6.45 8.63
CA ASP A 90 2.75 -5.61 8.06
C ASP A 90 2.96 -4.34 8.89
N VAL A 91 1.89 -3.65 9.29
CA VAL A 91 1.98 -2.47 10.18
C VAL A 91 2.57 -2.83 11.55
N ALA A 92 2.15 -3.95 12.14
CA ALA A 92 2.72 -4.43 13.39
C ALA A 92 4.22 -4.74 13.25
N PHE A 93 4.63 -5.30 12.10
CA PHE A 93 6.02 -5.59 11.77
C PHE A 93 6.84 -4.31 11.53
N ILE A 94 6.31 -3.30 10.83
CA ILE A 94 6.96 -2.00 10.64
C ILE A 94 7.27 -1.36 12.01
N THR A 95 6.33 -1.44 12.94
CA THR A 95 6.46 -0.80 14.26
C THR A 95 7.46 -1.52 15.17
N LYS A 96 7.44 -2.86 15.17
CA LYS A 96 8.28 -3.68 16.07
C LYS A 96 9.66 -3.99 15.52
N SER A 97 9.82 -4.04 14.20
CA SER A 97 11.11 -4.38 13.58
C SER A 97 12.03 -3.16 13.53
N ASN A 98 13.34 -3.43 13.54
CA ASN A 98 14.35 -2.40 13.25
C ASN A 98 14.63 -2.26 11.74
N ARG A 99 13.89 -2.99 10.88
CA ARG A 99 14.13 -3.04 9.43
C ARG A 99 14.10 -1.67 8.76
N TYR A 100 13.20 -0.80 9.22
CA TYR A 100 13.00 0.54 8.67
C TYR A 100 13.62 1.65 9.51
N LYS A 101 14.37 1.30 10.55
CA LYS A 101 15.15 2.26 11.32
C LYS A 101 16.55 2.34 10.71
N SER A 102 17.06 3.55 10.56
CA SER A 102 18.49 3.75 10.32
C SER A 102 19.24 3.55 11.63
N GLU A 103 20.47 3.07 11.54
CA GLU A 103 21.45 3.17 12.63
C GLU A 103 21.69 4.64 13.03
#